data_AF-A0AAV9FT52-F1
#
_entry.id   AF-A0AAV9FT52-F1
#
_cell.length_a   1.000
_cell.length_b   1.000
_cell.length_c   1.000
_cell.angle_alpha   90.00
_cell.angle_beta   90.00
_cell.angle_gamma   90.00
#
_symmetry.space_group_name_H-M   'P 1'
#
loop_
_entity.id
_entity.type
_entity.pdbx_description
1 polymer ?
#
loop_
_entity_poly.entity_id
_entity_poly.type
_entity_poly.pdbx_seq_one_letter_code
_entity_poly.pdbx_strand_id
1 'polypeptide(L)'
;MTLSGPDEGVRLPLDLDPTDEGTDTSQGKAQLVSNINACTAVADVVRTTLGPRGMDKLIHDDKGNTTISNDGATIMKLLDIVHPASKILADIAKSQDSEMREGLSTGMRPRMKDPGSIAGLYE
;
A
#
# COMPACT_ATOMS: atom_id res chain seq x y z
N MET A 1 -36.12 9.25 54.76
CA MET A 1 -34.68 9.61 54.71
C MET A 1 -33.97 8.37 54.18
N THR A 2 -34.02 8.18 52.85
CA THR A 2 -32.90 8.31 51.88
C THR A 2 -31.89 7.16 51.96
N LEU A 3 -31.37 6.52 50.89
CA LEU A 3 -31.51 6.53 49.42
C LEU A 3 -30.56 5.43 48.89
N SER A 4 -30.68 5.06 47.59
CA SER A 4 -29.67 4.38 46.73
C SER A 4 -29.71 2.84 46.71
N GLY A 5 -29.88 2.12 45.60
CA GLY A 5 -30.00 2.41 44.15
C GLY A 5 -29.83 1.08 43.39
N PRO A 6 -30.39 0.89 42.17
CA PRO A 6 -30.25 -0.33 41.38
C PRO A 6 -29.05 -0.22 40.42
N ASP A 7 -28.20 -1.25 40.33
CA ASP A 7 -27.33 -1.40 39.16
C ASP A 7 -26.93 -2.87 38.95
N GLU A 8 -27.80 -3.61 38.26
CA GLU A 8 -27.48 -4.89 37.64
C GLU A 8 -26.59 -4.63 36.41
N GLY A 9 -25.28 -4.56 36.63
CA GLY A 9 -24.29 -4.63 35.55
C GLY A 9 -24.00 -6.09 35.20
N VAL A 10 -24.63 -6.60 34.13
CA VAL A 10 -24.29 -7.89 33.51
C VAL A 10 -22.82 -7.86 33.11
N ARG A 11 -21.95 -8.49 33.91
CA ARG A 11 -20.58 -8.82 33.50
C ARG A 11 -20.65 -10.02 32.55
N LEU A 12 -20.62 -9.73 31.25
CA LEU A 12 -20.34 -10.75 30.25
C LEU A 12 -18.96 -11.38 30.58
N PRO A 13 -18.85 -12.71 30.68
CA PRO A 13 -17.55 -13.36 30.73
C PRO A 13 -16.96 -13.28 29.33
N LEU A 14 -16.13 -12.27 29.07
CA LEU A 14 -15.17 -12.33 27.98
C LEU A 14 -14.02 -13.23 28.47
N ASP A 15 -14.27 -14.54 28.48
CA ASP A 15 -13.20 -15.54 28.45
C ASP A 15 -12.53 -15.40 27.08
N LEU A 16 -11.60 -14.45 26.98
CA LEU A 16 -10.65 -14.42 25.88
C LEU A 16 -9.73 -15.62 26.10
N ASP A 17 -9.96 -16.69 25.33
CA ASP A 17 -9.02 -17.79 25.21
C ASP A 17 -7.63 -17.19 24.89
N PRO A 18 -6.60 -17.42 25.73
CA PRO A 18 -5.23 -17.03 25.41
C PRO A 18 -4.68 -18.02 24.39
N THR A 19 -5.25 -18.01 23.19
CA THR A 19 -4.75 -18.76 22.03
C THR A 19 -4.00 -17.79 21.15
N ASP A 20 -2.73 -17.56 21.49
CA ASP A 20 -1.63 -17.54 20.51
C ASP A 20 -0.32 -17.32 21.25
N GLU A 21 0.45 -18.41 21.39
CA GLU A 21 1.78 -18.50 22.01
C GLU A 21 2.89 -17.71 21.26
N GLY A 22 2.55 -16.58 20.66
CA GLY A 22 3.46 -15.78 19.84
C GLY A 22 3.04 -14.33 19.63
N THR A 23 2.03 -13.84 20.34
CA THR A 23 1.69 -12.41 20.28
C THR A 23 2.76 -11.61 21.02
N ASP A 24 3.72 -11.07 20.27
CA ASP A 24 4.67 -10.08 20.78
C ASP A 24 3.89 -8.83 21.20
N THR A 25 3.60 -8.73 22.49
CA THR A 25 2.96 -7.55 23.10
C THR A 25 4.00 -6.44 23.30
N SER A 26 4.88 -6.22 22.33
CA SER A 26 5.83 -5.13 22.33
C SER A 26 5.05 -3.82 22.23
N GLN A 27 5.08 -3.05 23.32
CA GLN A 27 4.35 -1.79 23.46
C GLN A 27 5.33 -0.61 23.63
N GLY A 28 4.88 0.58 23.27
CA GLY A 28 5.63 1.82 23.49
C GLY A 28 6.72 2.09 22.45
N LYS A 29 7.81 2.75 22.86
CA LYS A 29 8.83 3.30 21.96
C LYS A 29 9.53 2.24 21.10
N ALA A 30 9.76 1.05 21.64
CA ALA A 30 10.41 -0.04 20.90
C ALA A 30 9.59 -0.48 19.68
N GLN A 31 8.26 -0.55 19.81
CA GLN A 31 7.38 -0.93 18.71
C GLN A 31 7.30 0.14 17.63
N LEU A 32 7.33 1.42 18.02
CA LEU A 32 7.43 2.52 17.05
C LEU A 32 8.72 2.41 16.22
N VAL A 33 9.85 2.12 16.88
CA VAL A 33 11.13 1.94 16.18
C VAL A 33 11.10 0.72 15.26
N SER A 34 10.50 -0.39 15.69
CA SER A 34 10.30 -1.58 14.86
C SER A 34 9.49 -1.26 13.60
N ASN A 35 8.36 -0.58 13.77
CA ASN A 35 7.51 -0.12 12.66
C ASN A 35 8.30 0.75 11.68
N ILE A 36 9.05 1.74 12.18
CA ILE A 36 9.84 2.64 11.34
C ILE A 36 10.90 1.84 10.57
N ASN A 37 11.66 0.99 11.25
CA ASN A 37 12.72 0.20 10.63
C ASN A 37 12.19 -0.70 9.51
N ALA A 38 11.06 -1.37 9.76
CA ALA A 38 10.43 -2.22 8.76
C ALA A 38 9.96 -1.41 7.53
N CYS A 39 9.40 -0.23 7.74
CA CYS A 39 8.97 0.66 6.66
C CYS A 39 10.17 1.23 5.88
N THR A 40 11.24 1.62 6.58
CA THR A 40 12.48 2.11 5.98
C THR A 40 13.14 1.04 5.11
N ALA A 41 13.14 -0.22 5.55
CA ALA A 41 13.69 -1.32 4.76
C ALA A 41 12.98 -1.47 3.41
N VAL A 42 11.64 -1.39 3.39
CA VAL A 42 10.86 -1.43 2.13
C VAL A 42 11.15 -0.19 1.27
N ALA A 43 11.23 0.99 1.89
CA ALA A 43 11.55 2.22 1.18
C ALA A 43 12.94 2.18 0.52
N ASP A 44 13.94 1.61 1.17
CA ASP A 44 15.29 1.50 0.62
C ASP A 44 15.35 0.60 -0.63
N VAL A 45 14.55 -0.47 -0.67
CA VAL A 45 14.44 -1.33 -1.84
C VAL A 45 13.91 -0.56 -3.05
N VAL A 46 12.80 0.17 -2.86
CA VAL A 46 12.13 0.92 -3.94
C VAL A 46 12.87 2.21 -4.30
N ARG A 47 13.56 2.87 -3.35
CA ARG A 47 14.25 4.15 -3.61
C ARG A 47 15.25 4.05 -4.77
N THR A 48 15.90 2.91 -4.90
CA THR A 48 16.93 2.70 -5.94
C THR A 48 16.36 2.50 -7.34
N THR A 49 15.04 2.36 -7.48
CA THR A 49 14.34 2.24 -8.77
C THR A 49 13.83 3.59 -9.29
N LEU A 50 13.91 4.64 -8.47
CA LEU A 50 13.41 5.96 -8.82
C LEU A 50 14.42 6.78 -9.66
N GLY A 51 13.94 7.37 -10.76
CA GLY A 51 14.65 8.38 -11.56
C GLY A 51 15.28 7.83 -12.85
N PRO A 52 15.92 8.71 -13.65
CA PRO A 52 16.47 8.35 -14.98
C PRO A 52 17.69 7.42 -14.90
N ARG A 53 18.24 7.20 -13.70
CA ARG A 53 19.26 6.19 -13.38
C ARG A 53 18.74 5.14 -12.38
N GLY A 54 17.42 4.94 -12.33
CA GLY A 54 16.80 3.88 -11.54
C GLY A 54 17.35 2.52 -11.97
N MET A 55 17.65 1.67 -10.99
CA MET A 55 18.15 0.33 -11.21
C MET A 55 17.00 -0.67 -11.23
N ASP A 56 16.98 -1.53 -12.24
CA ASP A 56 16.06 -2.66 -12.28
C ASP A 56 16.33 -3.62 -11.10
N LYS A 57 15.27 -4.17 -10.53
CA LYS A 57 15.33 -5.24 -9.55
C LYS A 57 15.08 -6.57 -10.22
N LEU A 58 16.03 -7.48 -10.06
CA LEU A 58 15.83 -8.89 -10.33
C LEU A 58 15.30 -9.54 -9.05
N ILE A 59 14.06 -9.99 -9.10
CA ILE A 59 13.37 -10.66 -8.01
C ILE A 59 13.22 -12.12 -8.40
N HIS A 60 13.64 -13.02 -7.51
CA HIS A 60 13.49 -14.45 -7.67
C HIS A 60 12.51 -14.97 -6.60
N ASP A 61 11.44 -15.62 -7.06
CA ASP A 61 10.42 -16.24 -6.20
C ASP A 61 10.83 -17.69 -5.87
N ASP A 62 10.36 -18.22 -4.75
CA ASP A 62 10.64 -19.60 -4.29
C ASP A 62 10.16 -20.67 -5.28
N LYS A 63 9.21 -20.31 -6.14
CA LYS A 63 8.70 -21.15 -7.24
C LYS A 63 9.61 -21.19 -8.47
N GLY A 64 10.76 -20.52 -8.42
CA GLY A 64 11.73 -20.45 -9.52
C GLY A 64 11.43 -19.37 -10.56
N ASN A 65 10.41 -18.54 -10.35
CA ASN A 65 10.08 -17.44 -11.26
C ASN A 65 11.06 -16.29 -11.05
N THR A 66 11.57 -15.74 -12.15
CA THR A 66 12.46 -14.57 -12.11
C THR A 66 11.81 -13.41 -12.83
N THR A 67 11.61 -12.30 -12.12
CA THR A 67 11.03 -11.07 -12.66
C THR A 67 12.04 -9.94 -12.55
N ILE A 68 12.30 -9.24 -13.65
CA ILE A 68 13.11 -8.03 -13.66
C ILE A 68 12.15 -6.86 -13.82
N SER A 69 12.14 -5.92 -12.86
CA SER A 69 11.27 -4.74 -12.92
C SER A 69 11.88 -3.53 -12.24
N ASN A 70 11.58 -2.35 -12.80
CA ASN A 70 11.85 -1.04 -12.21
C ASN A 70 10.61 -0.45 -11.51
N ASP A 71 9.44 -1.03 -11.75
CA ASP A 71 8.18 -0.52 -11.22
C ASP A 71 8.03 -0.87 -9.74
N GLY A 72 7.99 0.17 -8.90
CA GLY A 72 7.85 0.05 -7.45
C GLY A 72 6.60 -0.73 -7.04
N ALA A 73 5.48 -0.59 -7.78
CA ALA A 73 4.25 -1.30 -7.46
C ALA A 73 4.37 -2.81 -7.72
N THR A 74 4.99 -3.20 -8.84
CA THR A 74 5.30 -4.60 -9.15
C THR A 74 6.30 -5.18 -8.14
N ILE A 75 7.35 -4.44 -7.79
CA ILE A 75 8.33 -4.87 -6.79
C ILE A 75 7.64 -5.12 -5.44
N MET A 76 6.80 -4.20 -4.98
CA MET A 76 6.05 -4.34 -3.72
C MET A 76 5.01 -5.47 -3.71
N LYS A 77 4.57 -5.97 -4.88
CA LYS A 77 3.69 -7.14 -4.99
C LYS A 77 4.45 -8.46 -4.88
N LEU A 78 5.72 -8.47 -5.29
CA LEU A 78 6.56 -9.67 -5.31
C LEU A 78 7.39 -9.83 -4.02
N LEU A 79 7.58 -8.75 -3.25
CA LEU A 79 8.23 -8.81 -1.94
C LEU A 79 7.31 -9.47 -0.91
N ASP A 80 7.84 -10.45 -0.18
CA ASP A 80 7.17 -11.05 0.99
C ASP A 80 7.36 -10.15 2.23
N ILE A 81 6.32 -9.37 2.56
CA ILE A 81 6.34 -8.41 3.66
C ILE A 81 5.61 -9.01 4.86
N VAL A 82 6.39 -9.44 5.86
CA VAL A 82 5.87 -10.01 7.12
C VAL A 82 5.36 -8.93 8.09
N HIS A 83 6.01 -7.77 8.12
CA HIS A 83 5.72 -6.74 9.13
C HIS A 83 4.42 -5.96 8.81
N PRO A 84 3.46 -5.84 9.75
CA PRO A 84 2.14 -5.27 9.48
C PRO A 84 2.18 -3.79 9.05
N ALA A 85 3.04 -2.98 9.67
CA ALA A 85 3.19 -1.57 9.28
C ALA A 85 3.66 -1.41 7.82
N SER A 86 4.63 -2.22 7.40
CA SER A 86 5.15 -2.23 6.03
C SER A 86 4.13 -2.76 5.02
N LYS A 87 3.27 -3.70 5.43
CA LYS A 87 2.19 -4.24 4.58
C LYS A 87 1.17 -3.16 4.23
N ILE A 88 0.75 -2.37 5.23
CA ILE A 88 -0.16 -1.24 5.01
C ILE A 88 0.47 -0.21 4.06
N LEU A 89 1.76 0.09 4.21
CA LEU A 89 2.47 0.98 3.28
C LEU A 89 2.49 0.44 1.84
N ALA A 90 2.76 -0.84 1.66
CA ALA A 90 2.74 -1.46 0.35
C ALA A 90 1.35 -1.42 -0.29
N ASP A 91 0.29 -1.60 0.49
CA ASP A 91 -1.08 -1.54 -0.02
C ASP A 91 -1.50 -0.10 -0.39
N ILE A 92 -1.07 0.91 0.37
CA ILE A 92 -1.25 2.33 0.00
C ILE A 92 -0.52 2.63 -1.31
N ALA A 93 0.73 2.18 -1.47
CA ALA A 93 1.52 2.40 -2.67
C ALA A 93 0.89 1.72 -3.91
N LYS A 94 0.32 0.52 -3.76
CA LYS A 94 -0.44 -0.16 -4.83
C LYS A 94 -1.68 0.62 -5.23
N SER A 95 -2.43 1.16 -4.27
CA SER A 95 -3.59 2.01 -4.55
C SER A 95 -3.19 3.26 -5.33
N GLN A 96 -2.09 3.93 -4.94
CA GLN A 96 -1.59 5.12 -5.63
C GLN A 96 -1.15 4.84 -7.07
N ASP A 97 -0.47 3.72 -7.32
CA ASP A 97 -0.07 3.31 -8.67
C ASP A 97 -1.29 3.06 -9.57
N SER A 98 -2.35 2.45 -9.03
CA SER A 98 -3.58 2.21 -9.77
C SER A 98 -4.29 3.50 -10.20
N GLU A 99 -4.31 4.52 -9.34
CA GLU A 99 -4.96 5.80 -9.60
C GLU A 99 -4.13 6.69 -10.56
N MET A 100 -2.81 6.75 -10.41
CA MET A 100 -1.96 7.56 -11.30
C MET A 100 -1.95 7.04 -12.74
N ARG A 101 -2.08 5.73 -12.94
CA ARG A 101 -2.08 5.11 -14.28
C ARG A 101 -3.30 5.49 -15.12
N GLU A 102 -4.42 5.88 -14.51
CA GLU A 102 -5.61 6.35 -15.23
C GLU A 102 -5.45 7.77 -15.80
N GLY A 103 -4.53 8.58 -15.27
CA GLY A 103 -4.25 9.94 -15.76
C GLY A 103 -3.51 10.00 -17.10
N LEU A 104 -2.69 8.98 -17.42
CA LEU A 104 -1.86 8.98 -18.63
C LEU A 104 -2.62 8.61 -19.91
N SER A 105 -3.80 7.97 -19.82
CA SER A 105 -4.61 7.64 -21.00
C SER A 105 -5.48 8.81 -21.48
N THR A 106 -5.79 9.78 -20.61
CA THR A 106 -6.69 10.91 -20.94
C THR A 106 -5.95 12.10 -21.60
N GLY A 107 -4.63 12.20 -21.45
CA GLY A 107 -3.84 13.34 -21.95
C GLY A 107 -3.21 13.19 -23.35
N MET A 108 -3.23 12.00 -23.97
CA MET A 108 -2.51 11.77 -25.24
C MET A 108 -3.44 11.93 -26.45
N ARG A 109 -3.62 13.21 -26.87
CA ARG A 109 -4.18 13.72 -28.14
C ARG A 109 -5.46 13.05 -28.72
N PRO A 110 -6.60 13.77 -28.69
CA PRO A 110 -7.65 13.56 -29.67
C PRO A 110 -7.77 14.76 -30.64
N ARG A 111 -7.98 14.39 -31.92
CA ARG A 111 -8.51 15.19 -33.05
C ARG A 111 -7.52 15.96 -33.94
N MET A 112 -6.86 15.23 -34.83
CA MET A 112 -6.89 15.65 -36.23
C MET A 112 -8.22 15.16 -36.79
N LYS A 113 -9.26 16.02 -36.72
CA LYS A 113 -10.53 15.81 -37.44
C LYS A 113 -10.28 16.23 -38.89
N ASP A 114 -10.84 15.47 -39.81
CA ASP A 114 -10.55 15.47 -41.25
C ASP A 114 -10.42 16.89 -41.87
N PRO A 115 -9.51 17.09 -42.84
CA PRO A 115 -9.23 18.41 -43.45
C PRO A 115 -10.39 19.00 -44.30
N GLY A 116 -11.62 18.48 -44.20
CA GLY A 116 -12.74 18.82 -45.09
C GLY A 116 -13.86 19.68 -44.52
N SER A 117 -13.85 20.07 -43.24
CA SER A 117 -15.06 20.62 -42.59
C SER A 117 -15.12 22.15 -42.41
N ILE A 118 -14.34 22.94 -43.15
CA ILE A 118 -14.30 24.41 -43.02
C ILE A 118 -15.31 25.16 -43.93
N ALA A 119 -16.31 24.47 -44.49
CA ALA A 119 -17.22 25.06 -45.48
C ALA A 119 -18.54 25.63 -44.91
N GLY A 120 -18.58 26.00 -43.62
CA GLY A 120 -19.85 26.38 -42.96
C GLY A 120 -19.83 27.66 -42.12
N LEU A 121 -18.81 28.52 -42.24
CA LEU A 121 -18.70 29.75 -41.42
C LEU A 121 -18.62 31.05 -42.22
N TYR A 122 -19.08 31.04 -43.47
CA TYR A 122 -19.36 32.27 -44.24
C TYR A 122 -20.59 32.03 -45.12
N GLU A 123 -21.78 32.14 -44.54
CA GLU A 123 -22.94 32.90 -45.03
C GLU A 123 -23.84 33.25 -43.82
#